data_AF-A0A4P0XY73-F1
#
_entry.id   AF-A0A4P0XY73-F1
#
_cell.length_a   1.000
_cell.length_b   1.000
_cell.length_c   1.000
_cell.angle_alpha   90.00
_cell.angle_beta   90.00
_cell.angle_gamma   90.00
#
_symmetry.space_group_name_H-M   'P 1'
#
loop_
_entity.id
_entity.type
_entity.pdbx_description
1 polymer ?
#
loop_
_entity_poly.entity_id
_entity_poly.type
_entity_poly.pdbx_seq_one_letter_code
_entity_poly.pdbx_strand_id
1 'polypeptide(L)'
;MLNVLPLAVHIDARETLADLAMRLAGQLKKMRRHQRYDAEQIVRDSGKAAGDEPLFGPVLNVKVFDYQLDIDGVEAVTHTLATGPVNDLELALFPDETGGLSLEILANKARYDEAELRRHMARLTALLAQFAADPALRCGEAEMLSADELARLAAVNDTVVPLPATTLSALVADQARKTPDAPALADARWQFSYREMRQQVVALAQLLRQRGVKPGDSVAVALPRSVFLTLALHGIVEAGAAWLPLDTGYPDDRLRMMLEDARPSLLIATEDQLARFSDIPGLESPATSSRWPPGMRRRWRCQNQTIPPTSSLPPAPPGGRKG
;
A
#
# COMPACT_ATOMS: atom_id res chain seq x y z
N MET A 1 -36.73 16.00 30.80
CA MET A 1 -36.21 14.74 30.19
C MET A 1 -35.41 15.11 28.95
N LEU A 2 -34.15 14.69 28.87
CA LEU A 2 -33.27 14.88 27.72
C LEU A 2 -33.36 13.63 26.83
N ASN A 3 -33.45 13.79 25.52
CA ASN A 3 -33.48 12.69 24.55
C ASN A 3 -32.43 12.96 23.47
N VAL A 4 -31.40 12.11 23.36
CA VAL A 4 -30.30 12.26 22.41
C VAL A 4 -30.61 11.41 21.17
N LEU A 5 -30.81 12.07 20.02
CA LEU A 5 -31.32 11.43 18.81
C LEU A 5 -30.24 11.33 17.72
N PRO A 6 -30.22 10.25 16.93
CA PRO A 6 -29.29 10.11 15.82
C PRO A 6 -29.54 11.19 14.74
N LEU A 7 -28.49 11.93 14.38
CA LEU A 7 -28.50 12.91 13.28
C LEU A 7 -27.55 12.44 12.18
N ALA A 8 -28.09 12.05 11.03
CA ALA A 8 -27.27 11.75 9.86
C ALA A 8 -26.69 13.06 9.28
N VAL A 9 -25.37 13.23 9.35
CA VAL A 9 -24.67 14.39 8.76
C VAL A 9 -24.04 13.96 7.44
N HIS A 10 -24.48 14.58 6.35
CA HIS A 10 -23.82 14.49 5.04
C HIS A 10 -23.16 15.83 4.75
N ILE A 11 -21.93 15.83 4.22
CA ILE A 11 -21.20 17.01 3.80
C ILE A 11 -21.01 16.90 2.28
N ASP A 12 -21.57 17.84 1.50
CA ASP A 12 -21.26 17.94 0.07
C ASP A 12 -20.06 18.89 -0.08
N ALA A 13 -18.99 18.40 -0.71
CA ALA A 13 -17.76 19.16 -0.92
C ALA A 13 -17.96 20.47 -1.71
N ARG A 14 -19.06 20.59 -2.46
CA ARG A 14 -19.38 21.75 -3.30
C ARG A 14 -20.26 22.79 -2.61
N GLU A 15 -20.86 22.44 -1.48
CA GLU A 15 -21.68 23.37 -0.69
C GLU A 15 -20.80 24.41 0.01
N THR A 16 -21.34 25.61 0.19
CA THR A 16 -20.78 26.58 1.14
C THR A 16 -21.19 26.21 2.58
N LEU A 17 -20.53 26.80 3.58
CA LEU A 17 -20.94 26.60 4.98
C LEU A 17 -22.39 27.02 5.24
N ALA A 18 -22.86 28.09 4.57
CA ALA A 18 -24.24 28.55 4.68
C ALA A 18 -25.24 27.54 4.11
N ASP A 19 -24.94 26.92 2.97
CA ASP A 19 -25.78 25.87 2.37
C ASP A 19 -25.89 24.65 3.27
N LEU A 20 -24.74 24.20 3.82
CA LEU A 20 -24.68 23.11 4.79
C LEU A 20 -25.52 23.43 6.03
N ALA A 21 -25.39 24.63 6.58
CA ALA A 21 -26.15 25.07 7.75
C ALA A 21 -27.66 25.11 7.48
N MET A 22 -28.09 25.64 6.33
CA MET A 22 -29.49 25.66 5.92
C MET A 22 -30.08 24.25 5.78
N ARG A 23 -29.33 23.33 5.17
CA ARG A 23 -29.74 21.93 5.01
C ARG A 23 -29.85 21.22 6.36
N LEU A 24 -28.85 21.36 7.23
CA LEU A 24 -28.87 20.79 8.58
C LEU A 24 -29.99 21.37 9.43
N ALA A 25 -30.24 22.69 9.37
CA ALA A 25 -31.37 23.31 10.06
C ALA A 25 -32.73 22.76 9.57
N GLY A 26 -32.87 22.55 8.27
CA GLY A 26 -34.04 21.90 7.68
C GLY A 26 -34.27 20.47 8.19
N GLN A 27 -33.20 19.70 8.34
CA GLN A 27 -33.22 18.35 8.92
C GLN A 27 -33.59 18.37 10.41
N LEU A 28 -32.94 19.22 11.21
CA LEU A 28 -33.24 19.38 12.64
C LEU A 28 -34.69 19.81 12.88
N LYS A 29 -35.25 20.69 12.04
CA LYS A 29 -36.66 21.11 12.12
C LYS A 29 -37.62 19.95 11.89
N LYS A 30 -37.30 19.01 10.99
CA LYS A 30 -38.08 17.79 10.76
C LYS A 30 -37.95 16.85 11.97
N MET A 31 -36.73 16.60 12.45
CA MET A 31 -36.48 15.73 13.61
C MET A 31 -37.18 16.22 14.87
N ARG A 32 -37.20 17.55 15.11
CA ARG A 32 -37.88 18.15 16.28
C ARG A 32 -39.36 17.77 16.37
N ARG A 33 -40.05 17.53 15.24
CA ARG A 33 -41.45 17.10 15.23
C ARG A 33 -41.65 15.70 15.83
N HIS A 34 -40.60 14.88 15.83
CA HIS A 34 -40.61 13.49 16.28
C HIS A 34 -39.77 13.26 17.55
N GLN A 35 -39.24 14.32 18.18
CA GLN A 35 -38.27 14.22 19.28
C GLN A 35 -38.80 13.55 20.56
N ARG A 36 -40.10 13.28 20.64
CA ARG A 36 -40.75 12.59 21.76
C ARG A 36 -40.64 11.06 21.65
N TYR A 37 -40.14 10.54 20.53
CA TYR A 37 -39.87 9.11 20.37
C TYR A 37 -38.53 8.77 21.01
N ASP A 38 -38.51 7.80 21.92
CA ASP A 38 -37.34 7.48 22.73
C ASP A 38 -36.20 6.88 21.89
N ALA A 39 -34.97 7.33 22.11
CA ALA A 39 -33.80 6.86 21.37
C ALA A 39 -33.56 5.34 21.57
N GLU A 40 -33.83 4.82 22.76
CA GLU A 40 -33.75 3.40 23.07
C GLU A 40 -34.75 2.57 22.27
N GLN A 41 -35.88 3.17 21.86
CA GLN A 41 -36.83 2.51 20.97
C GLN A 41 -36.30 2.49 19.52
N ILE A 42 -35.65 3.57 19.05
CA ILE A 42 -35.00 3.59 17.73
C ILE A 42 -33.95 2.48 17.60
N VAL A 43 -33.13 2.28 18.63
CA VAL A 43 -32.15 1.18 18.66
C VAL A 43 -32.84 -0.17 18.54
N ARG A 44 -33.88 -0.42 19.35
CA ARG A 44 -34.65 -1.67 19.31
C ARG A 44 -35.30 -1.93 17.95
N ASP A 45 -35.90 -0.91 17.34
CA ASP A 45 -36.56 -1.01 16.05
C ASP A 45 -35.57 -1.27 14.90
N SER A 46 -34.30 -0.85 15.07
CA SER A 46 -33.25 -1.08 14.08
C SER A 46 -32.75 -2.53 14.01
N GLY A 47 -33.24 -3.41 14.90
CA GLY A 47 -32.80 -4.81 14.99
C GLY A 47 -31.43 -4.99 15.65
N LYS A 48 -30.77 -3.90 16.06
CA LYS A 48 -29.57 -3.94 16.90
C LYS A 48 -29.97 -4.24 18.35
N ALA A 49 -29.50 -5.36 18.89
CA ALA A 49 -29.77 -5.76 20.27
C ALA A 49 -28.65 -5.26 21.20
N ALA A 50 -28.93 -5.24 22.52
CA ALA A 50 -28.04 -4.68 23.53
C ALA A 50 -26.60 -5.23 23.43
N GLY A 51 -25.62 -4.36 23.13
CA GLY A 51 -24.20 -4.68 23.01
C GLY A 51 -23.56 -4.35 21.65
N ASP A 52 -24.37 -4.03 20.63
CA ASP A 52 -23.89 -3.66 19.30
C ASP A 52 -23.26 -2.25 19.25
N GLU A 53 -22.45 -2.01 18.21
CA GLU A 53 -21.87 -0.71 17.86
C GLU A 53 -22.94 0.41 17.92
N PRO A 54 -22.66 1.51 18.67
CA PRO A 54 -23.63 2.57 18.87
C PRO A 54 -24.05 3.20 17.53
N LEU A 55 -25.28 3.72 17.45
CA LEU A 55 -25.79 4.35 16.21
C LEU A 55 -24.99 5.59 15.79
N PHE A 56 -24.31 6.24 16.73
CA PHE A 56 -23.48 7.43 16.53
C PHE A 56 -22.39 7.48 17.61
N GLY A 57 -21.26 8.11 17.28
CA GLY A 57 -20.16 8.40 18.20
C GLY A 57 -20.31 9.78 18.85
N PRO A 58 -20.05 10.87 18.10
CA PRO A 58 -20.07 12.21 18.65
C PRO A 58 -21.49 12.73 18.90
N VAL A 59 -21.65 13.48 19.99
CA VAL A 59 -22.90 14.17 20.35
C VAL A 59 -22.68 15.68 20.23
N LEU A 60 -23.59 16.36 19.52
CA LEU A 60 -23.60 17.82 19.41
C LEU A 60 -24.69 18.41 20.30
N ASN A 61 -24.31 19.31 21.20
CA ASN A 61 -25.22 20.00 22.08
C ASN A 61 -25.25 21.50 21.77
N VAL A 62 -26.44 22.03 21.53
CA VAL A 62 -26.68 23.46 21.26
C VAL A 62 -27.63 24.09 22.28
N LYS A 63 -27.89 23.38 23.39
CA LYS A 63 -28.74 23.89 24.48
C LYS A 63 -27.89 24.67 25.47
N VAL A 64 -28.27 25.92 25.68
CA VAL A 64 -27.82 26.69 26.85
C VAL A 64 -28.69 26.27 28.04
N PHE A 65 -28.06 25.82 29.12
CA PHE A 65 -28.74 25.66 30.40
C PHE A 65 -28.47 26.92 31.21
N ASP A 66 -29.53 27.65 31.54
CA ASP A 66 -29.42 28.81 32.42
C ASP A 66 -29.29 28.31 33.86
N TYR A 67 -28.09 28.45 34.42
CA TYR A 67 -27.77 28.12 35.81
C TYR A 67 -27.67 29.39 36.69
N GLN A 68 -28.18 30.52 36.22
CA GLN A 68 -28.22 31.74 37.03
C GLN A 68 -29.18 31.55 38.21
N LEU A 69 -28.67 31.79 39.41
CA LEU A 69 -29.48 31.85 40.63
C LEU A 69 -29.55 33.32 41.04
N ASP A 70 -30.73 33.90 40.90
CA ASP A 70 -30.99 35.27 41.36
C ASP A 70 -31.33 35.24 42.84
N ILE A 71 -30.34 35.54 43.68
CA ILE A 71 -30.46 35.60 45.13
C ILE A 71 -30.03 37.00 45.56
N ASP A 72 -30.96 37.78 46.12
CA ASP A 72 -30.73 39.16 46.53
C ASP A 72 -29.44 39.32 47.37
N GLY A 73 -28.50 40.10 46.84
CA GLY A 73 -27.25 40.43 47.51
C GLY A 73 -26.19 39.31 47.55
N VAL A 74 -26.39 38.22 46.80
CA VAL A 74 -25.47 37.06 46.76
C VAL A 74 -25.05 36.77 45.33
N GLU A 75 -23.74 36.80 45.07
CA GLU A 75 -23.17 36.30 43.81
C GLU A 75 -23.16 34.76 43.83
N ALA A 76 -23.85 34.13 42.89
CA ALA A 76 -23.92 32.68 42.76
C ALA A 76 -23.15 32.18 41.53
N VAL A 77 -22.31 31.15 41.73
CA VAL A 77 -21.56 30.49 40.66
C VAL A 77 -21.81 28.99 40.73
N THR A 78 -22.23 28.40 39.61
CA THR A 78 -22.47 26.95 39.51
C THR A 78 -21.23 26.26 38.95
N HIS A 79 -20.75 25.23 39.64
CA HIS A 79 -19.65 24.37 39.18
C HIS A 79 -20.15 22.95 38.91
N THR A 80 -19.97 22.48 37.68
CA THR A 80 -20.33 21.11 37.28
C THR A 80 -19.24 20.13 37.70
N LEU A 81 -19.58 19.16 38.55
CA LEU A 81 -18.66 18.10 39.00
C LEU A 81 -18.77 16.82 38.18
N ALA A 82 -19.97 16.49 37.70
CA ALA A 82 -20.23 15.30 36.89
C ALA A 82 -21.47 15.51 36.00
N THR A 83 -21.33 15.26 34.70
CA THR A 83 -22.42 15.33 33.69
C THR A 83 -22.94 13.95 33.29
N GLY A 84 -22.27 12.88 33.73
CA GLY A 84 -22.53 11.50 33.32
C GLY A 84 -21.41 10.94 32.43
N PRO A 85 -21.43 9.64 32.11
CA PRO A 85 -20.45 9.03 31.23
C PRO A 85 -20.64 9.48 29.78
N VAL A 86 -19.55 9.85 29.11
CA VAL A 86 -19.51 10.11 27.67
C VAL A 86 -18.92 8.88 26.98
N ASN A 87 -19.64 8.32 26.01
CA ASN A 87 -19.20 7.11 25.30
C ASN A 87 -18.00 7.38 24.39
N ASP A 88 -18.02 8.51 23.66
CA ASP A 88 -17.00 8.90 22.70
C ASP A 88 -16.59 10.37 22.92
N LEU A 89 -17.31 11.30 22.31
CA LEU A 89 -17.06 12.74 22.39
C LEU A 89 -18.39 13.52 22.38
N GLU A 90 -18.55 14.51 23.26
CA GLU A 90 -19.64 15.48 23.25
C GLU A 90 -19.05 16.87 23.05
N LEU A 91 -19.59 17.61 22.09
CA LEU A 91 -19.22 18.99 21.80
C LEU A 91 -20.44 19.88 21.99
N ALA A 92 -20.36 20.78 22.97
CA ALA A 92 -21.36 21.80 23.22
C ALA A 92 -20.95 23.14 22.63
N LEU A 93 -21.90 23.83 22.00
CA LEU A 93 -21.70 25.13 21.35
C LEU A 93 -22.58 26.18 22.03
N PHE A 94 -21.95 27.24 22.52
CA PHE A 94 -22.60 28.34 23.23
C PHE A 94 -22.33 29.66 22.50
N PRO A 95 -23.19 30.08 21.55
CA PRO A 95 -23.14 31.43 21.03
C PRO A 95 -23.59 32.42 22.11
N ASP A 96 -22.89 33.53 22.28
CA ASP A 96 -23.30 34.61 23.18
C ASP A 96 -24.05 35.73 22.44
N GLU A 97 -24.74 36.59 23.19
CA GLU A 97 -25.53 37.70 22.63
C GLU A 97 -24.66 38.79 21.98
N THR A 98 -23.35 38.80 22.27
CA THR A 98 -22.38 39.74 21.69
C THR A 98 -21.72 39.22 20.41
N GLY A 99 -22.09 38.01 19.96
CA GLY A 99 -21.58 37.37 18.75
C GLY A 99 -20.34 36.48 18.95
N GLY A 100 -19.91 36.25 20.19
CA GLY A 100 -18.89 35.26 20.52
C GLY A 100 -19.42 33.83 20.50
N LEU A 101 -18.50 32.87 20.48
CA LEU A 101 -18.78 31.43 20.47
C LEU A 101 -17.85 30.73 21.46
N SER A 102 -18.44 30.12 22.48
CA SER A 102 -17.73 29.23 23.41
C SER A 102 -18.02 27.77 23.07
N LEU A 103 -16.99 26.93 23.20
CA LEU A 103 -17.03 25.51 22.90
C LEU A 103 -16.59 24.71 24.13
N GLU A 104 -17.37 23.70 24.49
CA GLU A 104 -17.04 22.77 25.57
C GLU A 104 -16.95 21.36 25.01
N ILE A 105 -15.87 20.64 25.33
CA ILE A 105 -15.68 19.25 24.96
C ILE A 105 -15.68 18.38 26.20
N LEU A 106 -16.53 17.35 26.17
CA LEU A 106 -16.46 16.22 27.08
C LEU A 106 -16.06 14.99 26.27
N ALA A 107 -15.09 14.22 26.74
CA ALA A 107 -14.56 13.09 26.00
C ALA A 107 -14.28 11.90 26.90
N ASN A 108 -14.38 10.70 26.33
CA ASN A 108 -14.02 9.47 27.01
C ASN A 108 -12.50 9.40 27.20
N LYS A 109 -12.04 9.45 28.46
CA LYS A 109 -10.61 9.40 28.82
C LYS A 109 -9.90 8.11 28.41
N ALA A 110 -10.63 7.04 28.13
CA ALA A 110 -10.04 5.80 27.60
C ALA A 110 -9.75 5.89 26.09
N ARG A 111 -10.30 6.89 25.38
CA ARG A 111 -10.23 7.05 23.93
C ARG A 111 -9.43 8.28 23.50
N TYR A 112 -9.43 9.32 24.33
CA TYR A 112 -8.78 10.60 24.03
C TYR A 112 -7.90 11.06 25.17
N ASP A 113 -6.74 11.61 24.82
CA ASP A 113 -5.92 12.39 25.74
C ASP A 113 -6.15 13.90 25.56
N GLU A 114 -5.74 14.68 26.56
CA GLU A 114 -5.93 16.14 26.54
C GLU A 114 -5.14 16.83 25.41
N ALA A 115 -3.98 16.29 25.03
CA ALA A 115 -3.16 16.87 23.97
C ALA A 115 -3.81 16.69 22.60
N GLU A 116 -4.47 15.55 22.36
CA GLU A 116 -5.26 15.24 21.18
C GLU A 116 -6.48 16.15 21.07
N LEU A 117 -7.25 16.29 22.14
CA LEU A 117 -8.39 17.21 22.16
C LEU A 117 -7.97 18.66 21.90
N ARG A 118 -6.84 19.10 22.47
CA ARG A 118 -6.26 20.43 22.16
C ARG A 118 -5.89 20.59 20.69
N ARG A 119 -5.33 19.55 20.05
CA ARG A 119 -5.04 19.57 18.60
C ARG A 119 -6.31 19.65 17.77
N HIS A 120 -7.34 18.87 18.11
CA HIS A 120 -8.63 18.93 17.42
C HIS A 120 -9.30 20.31 17.58
N MET A 121 -9.23 20.90 18.77
CA MET A 121 -9.73 22.25 19.00
C MET A 121 -8.99 23.30 18.19
N ALA A 122 -7.65 23.23 18.13
CA ALA A 122 -6.87 24.13 17.30
C ALA A 122 -7.26 24.04 15.81
N ARG A 123 -7.53 22.83 15.30
CA ARG A 123 -8.01 22.61 13.93
C ARG A 123 -9.41 23.17 13.72
N LEU A 124 -10.34 22.97 14.65
CA LEU A 124 -11.69 23.54 14.57
C LEU A 124 -11.65 25.07 14.54
N THR A 125 -10.84 25.69 15.39
CA THR A 125 -10.65 27.16 15.39
C THR A 125 -10.05 27.65 14.08
N ALA A 126 -9.04 26.96 13.55
CA ALA A 126 -8.44 27.31 12.26
C ALA A 126 -9.43 27.13 11.08
N LEU A 127 -10.28 26.11 11.14
CA LEU A 127 -11.35 25.87 10.16
C LEU A 127 -12.38 27.01 10.17
N LEU A 128 -12.85 27.42 11.36
CA LEU A 128 -13.78 28.54 11.49
C LEU A 128 -13.17 29.85 11.00
N ALA A 129 -11.87 30.07 11.23
CA ALA A 129 -11.16 31.25 10.73
C ALA A 129 -11.10 31.29 9.19
N GLN A 130 -10.99 30.14 8.52
CA GLN A 130 -11.03 30.07 7.05
C GLN A 130 -12.38 30.52 6.48
N PHE A 131 -13.50 30.02 7.02
CA PHE A 131 -14.83 30.45 6.60
C PHE A 131 -15.16 31.90 6.98
N ALA A 132 -14.58 32.41 8.07
CA ALA A 132 -14.72 33.82 8.44
C ALA A 132 -13.98 34.73 7.45
N ALA A 133 -12.82 34.31 6.94
CA ALA A 133 -12.05 35.05 5.95
C ALA A 133 -12.66 35.00 4.55
N ASP A 134 -13.24 33.85 4.17
CA ASP A 134 -13.94 33.66 2.90
C ASP A 134 -15.28 32.91 3.09
N PRO A 135 -16.41 33.63 3.22
CA PRO A 135 -17.72 33.01 3.35
C PRO A 135 -18.19 32.22 2.11
N ALA A 136 -17.55 32.43 0.95
CA ALA A 136 -17.84 31.68 -0.27
C ALA A 136 -17.01 30.39 -0.39
N LEU A 137 -16.08 30.16 0.54
CA LEU A 137 -15.28 28.93 0.61
C LEU A 137 -16.19 27.70 0.67
N ARG A 138 -15.88 26.71 -0.17
CA ARG A 138 -16.63 25.45 -0.22
C ARG A 138 -16.13 24.49 0.85
N CYS A 139 -17.02 23.64 1.36
CA CYS A 139 -16.67 22.68 2.41
C CYS A 139 -15.53 21.74 2.02
N GLY A 140 -15.39 21.39 0.73
CA GLY A 140 -14.31 20.52 0.24
C GLY A 140 -12.97 21.21 0.03
N GLU A 141 -12.92 22.53 0.09
CA GLU A 141 -11.70 23.34 -0.11
C GLU A 141 -11.06 23.75 1.22
N ALA A 142 -11.76 23.54 2.34
CA ALA A 142 -11.28 23.91 3.66
C ALA A 142 -10.16 22.98 4.14
N GLU A 143 -9.04 23.57 4.56
CA GLU A 143 -7.85 22.84 5.01
C GLU A 143 -7.99 22.45 6.48
N MET A 144 -7.70 21.19 6.79
CA MET A 144 -7.84 20.63 8.14
C MET A 144 -6.50 20.40 8.83
N LEU A 145 -5.40 20.34 8.06
CA LEU A 145 -4.07 20.17 8.58
C LEU A 145 -3.49 21.51 9.04
N SER A 146 -2.81 21.50 10.17
CA SER A 146 -2.03 22.68 10.58
C SER A 146 -0.78 22.82 9.72
N ALA A 147 -0.20 24.03 9.71
CA ALA A 147 1.08 24.28 9.05
C ALA A 147 2.21 23.36 9.60
N ASP A 148 2.21 23.10 10.91
CA ASP A 148 3.18 22.19 11.55
C ASP A 148 3.01 20.74 11.07
N GLU A 149 1.77 20.29 10.86
CA GLU A 149 1.48 18.96 10.36
C GLU A 149 1.89 18.81 8.90
N LEU A 150 1.63 19.82 8.07
CA LEU A 150 2.13 19.88 6.69
C LEU A 150 3.66 19.86 6.64
N ALA A 151 4.33 20.62 7.52
CA ALA A 151 5.79 20.63 7.61
C ALA A 151 6.34 19.26 8.04
N ARG A 152 5.68 18.58 8.98
CA ARG A 152 6.04 17.21 9.37
C ARG A 152 5.86 16.23 8.22
N LEU A 153 4.75 16.31 7.49
CA LEU A 153 4.52 15.47 6.31
C LEU A 153 5.56 15.72 5.23
N ALA A 154 5.93 16.99 4.99
CA ALA A 154 7.00 17.34 4.07
C ALA A 154 8.35 16.73 4.50
N ALA A 155 8.68 16.78 5.79
CA ALA A 155 9.90 16.18 6.33
C ALA A 155 9.91 14.64 6.20
N VAL A 156 8.77 13.97 6.42
CA VAL A 156 8.66 12.52 6.21
C VAL A 156 8.83 12.15 4.73
N ASN A 157 8.31 12.99 3.83
CA ASN A 157 8.38 12.78 2.39
C ASN A 157 9.66 13.33 1.73
N ASP A 158 10.59 13.91 2.50
CA ASP A 158 11.88 14.38 2.00
C ASP A 158 12.84 13.19 1.76
N THR A 159 12.46 12.34 0.82
CA THR A 159 13.18 11.12 0.45
C THR A 159 13.95 11.28 -0.86
N VAL A 160 14.24 12.52 -1.27
CA VAL A 160 14.94 12.80 -2.53
C VAL A 160 16.39 12.38 -2.39
N VAL A 161 16.75 11.31 -3.10
CA VAL A 161 18.14 10.86 -3.24
C VAL A 161 18.49 10.87 -4.72
N PRO A 162 19.45 11.70 -5.18
CA PRO A 162 19.85 11.70 -6.58
C PRO A 162 20.52 10.35 -6.91
N LEU A 163 19.88 9.59 -7.80
CA LEU A 163 20.41 8.33 -8.31
C LEU A 163 20.94 8.52 -9.73
N PRO A 164 22.06 7.89 -10.10
CA PRO A 164 22.57 7.98 -11.47
C PRO A 164 21.59 7.33 -12.45
N ALA A 165 21.43 7.94 -13.63
CA ALA A 165 20.67 7.33 -14.73
C ALA A 165 21.45 6.11 -15.25
N THR A 166 21.03 4.91 -14.85
CA THR A 166 21.67 3.64 -15.20
C THR A 166 20.62 2.54 -15.34
N THR A 167 21.04 1.35 -15.77
CA THR A 167 20.17 0.18 -15.91
C THR A 167 20.69 -0.97 -15.06
N LEU A 168 19.81 -1.92 -14.75
CA LEU A 168 20.19 -3.17 -14.09
C LEU A 168 21.32 -3.89 -14.84
N SER A 169 21.26 -3.95 -16.18
CA SER A 169 22.31 -4.53 -17.02
C SER A 169 23.65 -3.82 -16.88
N ALA A 170 23.66 -2.47 -16.83
CA ALA A 170 24.88 -1.69 -16.64
C ALA A 170 25.49 -1.89 -15.24
N LEU A 171 24.67 -1.90 -14.19
CA LEU A 171 25.10 -2.15 -12.81
C LEU A 171 25.72 -3.54 -12.64
N VAL A 172 25.08 -4.57 -13.19
CA VAL A 172 25.59 -5.96 -13.13
C VAL A 172 26.88 -6.10 -13.95
N ALA A 173 26.96 -5.48 -15.13
CA ALA A 173 28.18 -5.48 -15.93
C ALA A 173 29.34 -4.78 -15.22
N ASP A 174 29.07 -3.69 -14.50
CA ASP A 174 30.08 -3.00 -13.71
C ASP A 174 30.59 -3.84 -12.54
N GLN A 175 29.69 -4.47 -11.79
CA GLN A 175 30.08 -5.39 -10.72
C GLN A 175 30.90 -6.58 -11.26
N ALA A 176 30.53 -7.12 -12.42
CA ALA A 176 31.27 -8.22 -13.04
C ALA A 176 32.68 -7.82 -13.51
N ARG A 177 32.91 -6.53 -13.85
CA ARG A 177 34.26 -6.02 -14.11
C ARG A 177 35.08 -5.85 -12.84
N LYS A 178 34.45 -5.43 -11.74
CA LYS A 178 35.12 -5.20 -10.44
C LYS A 178 35.59 -6.50 -9.78
N THR A 179 34.76 -7.54 -9.80
CA THR A 179 35.04 -8.80 -9.09
C THR A 179 34.78 -10.01 -9.98
N PRO A 180 35.51 -10.17 -11.10
CA PRO A 180 35.16 -11.13 -12.13
C PRO A 180 35.19 -12.58 -11.67
N ASP A 181 36.13 -12.95 -10.80
CA ASP A 181 36.34 -14.34 -10.38
C ASP A 181 35.64 -14.67 -9.05
N ALA A 182 34.91 -13.71 -8.46
CA ALA A 182 34.11 -13.94 -7.26
C ALA A 182 32.83 -14.75 -7.58
N PRO A 183 32.37 -15.63 -6.66
CA PRO A 183 31.15 -16.40 -6.85
C PRO A 183 29.92 -15.48 -6.91
N ALA A 184 29.05 -15.69 -7.90
CA ALA A 184 27.90 -14.82 -8.17
C ALA A 184 26.55 -15.54 -8.13
N LEU A 185 26.49 -16.75 -8.69
CA LEU A 185 25.23 -17.49 -8.85
C LEU A 185 25.48 -18.99 -8.70
N ALA A 186 24.70 -19.66 -7.87
CA ALA A 186 24.82 -21.09 -7.65
C ALA A 186 23.47 -21.77 -7.38
N ASP A 187 23.40 -23.06 -7.69
CA ASP A 187 22.37 -23.97 -7.20
C ASP A 187 23.02 -25.32 -6.82
N ALA A 188 22.22 -26.37 -6.66
CA ALA A 188 22.73 -27.70 -6.28
C ALA A 188 23.70 -28.33 -7.30
N ARG A 189 23.75 -27.84 -8.54
CA ARG A 189 24.53 -28.42 -9.64
C ARG A 189 25.55 -27.45 -10.23
N TRP A 190 25.31 -26.15 -10.13
CA TRP A 190 26.09 -25.12 -10.80
C TRP A 190 26.64 -24.10 -9.81
N GLN A 191 27.82 -23.58 -10.12
CA GLN A 191 28.37 -22.39 -9.51
C GLN A 191 29.05 -21.56 -10.61
N PHE A 192 28.68 -20.30 -10.71
CA PHE A 192 29.23 -19.34 -11.66
C PHE A 192 29.93 -18.22 -10.91
N SER A 193 31.12 -17.85 -11.37
CA SER A 193 31.70 -16.54 -11.08
C SER A 193 30.94 -15.43 -11.80
N TYR A 194 31.15 -14.16 -11.41
CA TYR A 194 30.56 -13.02 -12.11
C TYR A 194 30.93 -12.99 -13.61
N ARG A 195 32.17 -13.34 -13.96
CA ARG A 195 32.65 -13.42 -15.34
C ARG A 195 31.87 -14.48 -16.13
N GLU A 196 31.75 -15.68 -15.58
CA GLU A 196 31.04 -16.77 -16.23
C GLU A 196 29.55 -16.46 -16.36
N MET A 197 28.91 -15.98 -15.30
CA MET A 197 27.51 -15.54 -15.34
C MET A 197 27.30 -14.49 -16.43
N ARG A 198 28.18 -13.48 -16.53
CA ARG A 198 28.07 -12.42 -17.53
C ARG A 198 28.17 -12.96 -18.96
N GLN A 199 29.09 -13.90 -19.21
CA GLN A 199 29.20 -14.55 -20.51
C GLN A 199 27.90 -15.26 -20.91
N GLN A 200 27.26 -15.96 -19.95
CA GLN A 200 26.00 -16.66 -20.22
C GLN A 200 24.85 -15.69 -20.48
N VAL A 201 24.75 -14.61 -19.70
CA VAL A 201 23.75 -13.55 -19.88
C VAL A 201 23.87 -12.89 -21.26
N VAL A 202 25.08 -12.50 -21.67
CA VAL A 202 25.31 -11.87 -22.97
C VAL A 202 24.98 -12.82 -24.11
N ALA A 203 25.38 -14.09 -24.00
CA ALA A 203 25.12 -15.07 -25.04
C ALA A 203 23.63 -15.38 -25.17
N LEU A 204 22.88 -15.42 -24.05
CA LEU A 204 21.42 -15.55 -24.09
C LEU A 204 20.76 -14.30 -24.69
N ALA A 205 21.20 -13.10 -24.31
CA ALA A 205 20.65 -11.85 -24.86
C ALA A 205 20.84 -11.76 -26.38
N GLN A 206 22.00 -12.19 -26.90
CA GLN A 206 22.24 -12.29 -28.33
C GLN A 206 21.29 -13.28 -29.01
N LEU A 207 21.05 -14.44 -28.39
CA LEU A 207 20.07 -15.42 -28.88
C LEU A 207 18.66 -14.83 -28.91
N LEU A 208 18.24 -14.11 -27.87
CA LEU A 208 16.92 -13.46 -27.83
C LEU A 208 16.76 -12.45 -28.97
N ARG A 209 17.77 -11.61 -29.21
CA ARG A 209 17.77 -10.66 -30.34
C ARG A 209 17.72 -11.35 -31.70
N GLN A 210 18.43 -12.47 -31.86
CA GLN A 210 18.36 -13.29 -33.08
C GLN A 210 16.98 -13.90 -33.30
N ARG A 211 16.17 -14.07 -32.24
CA ARG A 211 14.77 -14.51 -32.29
C ARG A 211 13.78 -13.36 -32.36
N GLY A 212 14.25 -12.15 -32.68
CA GLY A 212 13.40 -11.01 -32.95
C GLY A 212 13.02 -10.16 -31.73
N VAL A 213 13.52 -10.46 -30.53
CA VAL A 213 13.30 -9.61 -29.34
C VAL A 213 13.99 -8.26 -29.53
N LYS A 214 13.22 -7.19 -29.39
CA LYS A 214 13.68 -5.80 -29.50
C LYS A 214 13.61 -5.09 -28.14
N PRO A 215 14.35 -4.00 -27.95
CA PRO A 215 14.17 -3.15 -26.77
C PRO A 215 12.71 -2.66 -26.64
N GLY A 216 12.15 -2.77 -25.44
CA GLY A 216 10.75 -2.45 -25.15
C GLY A 216 9.78 -3.63 -25.27
N ASP A 217 10.19 -4.75 -25.86
CA ASP A 217 9.38 -5.97 -25.92
C ASP A 217 9.22 -6.62 -24.54
N SER A 218 8.25 -7.53 -24.44
CA SER A 218 8.09 -8.44 -23.29
C SER A 218 8.47 -9.87 -23.67
N VAL A 219 9.12 -10.59 -22.75
CA VAL A 219 9.46 -12.01 -22.89
C VAL A 219 8.88 -12.79 -21.72
N ALA A 220 7.99 -13.74 -21.99
CA ALA A 220 7.42 -14.61 -20.98
C ALA A 220 8.44 -15.65 -20.50
N VAL A 221 8.37 -16.02 -19.22
CA VAL A 221 9.31 -16.97 -18.59
C VAL A 221 8.53 -17.97 -17.74
N ALA A 222 8.52 -19.23 -18.19
CA ALA A 222 7.93 -20.39 -17.49
C ALA A 222 9.04 -21.41 -17.17
N LEU A 223 9.95 -21.04 -16.26
CA LEU A 223 11.07 -21.88 -15.85
C LEU A 223 10.96 -22.22 -14.35
N PRO A 224 11.31 -23.46 -13.94
CA PRO A 224 11.44 -23.80 -12.53
C PRO A 224 12.63 -23.06 -11.90
N ARG A 225 12.61 -22.95 -10.57
CA ARG A 225 13.69 -22.32 -9.80
C ARG A 225 15.01 -23.06 -10.01
N SER A 226 15.96 -22.38 -10.65
CA SER A 226 17.33 -22.84 -10.92
C SER A 226 18.20 -21.63 -11.28
N VAL A 227 19.52 -21.82 -11.44
CA VAL A 227 20.40 -20.75 -11.98
C VAL A 227 19.93 -20.23 -13.34
N PHE A 228 19.23 -21.07 -14.11
CA PHE A 228 18.75 -20.73 -15.45
C PHE A 228 17.61 -19.72 -15.45
N LEU A 229 16.78 -19.70 -14.39
CA LEU A 229 15.77 -18.67 -14.22
C LEU A 229 16.45 -17.31 -14.08
N THR A 230 17.44 -17.18 -13.18
CA THR A 230 18.20 -15.93 -13.00
C THR A 230 18.91 -15.52 -14.28
N LEU A 231 19.58 -16.44 -14.98
CA LEU A 231 20.24 -16.16 -16.26
C LEU A 231 19.24 -15.69 -17.33
N ALA A 232 18.03 -16.25 -17.36
CA ALA A 232 16.96 -15.82 -18.27
C ALA A 232 16.53 -14.37 -18.00
N LEU A 233 16.26 -14.02 -16.74
CA LEU A 233 15.85 -12.66 -16.40
C LEU A 233 16.94 -11.63 -16.78
N HIS A 234 18.19 -11.89 -16.42
CA HIS A 234 19.30 -11.02 -16.79
C HIS A 234 19.51 -10.95 -18.31
N GLY A 235 19.34 -12.07 -19.03
CA GLY A 235 19.44 -12.11 -20.49
C GLY A 235 18.35 -11.28 -21.18
N ILE A 236 17.13 -11.28 -20.65
CA ILE A 236 16.00 -10.48 -21.15
C ILE A 236 16.27 -8.98 -20.96
N VAL A 237 16.70 -8.55 -19.77
CA VAL A 237 17.05 -7.15 -19.51
C VAL A 237 18.25 -6.71 -20.35
N GLU A 238 19.25 -7.58 -20.53
CA GLU A 238 20.39 -7.32 -21.41
C GLU A 238 19.97 -7.18 -22.89
N ALA A 239 18.93 -7.89 -23.32
CA ALA A 239 18.35 -7.71 -24.65
C ALA A 239 17.57 -6.39 -24.79
N GLY A 240 17.26 -5.70 -23.68
CA GLY A 240 16.47 -4.46 -23.63
C GLY A 240 14.97 -4.70 -23.41
N ALA A 241 14.57 -5.93 -23.09
CA ALA A 241 13.17 -6.33 -22.92
C ALA A 241 12.78 -6.43 -21.44
N ALA A 242 11.49 -6.46 -21.16
CA ALA A 242 10.91 -6.77 -19.86
C ALA A 242 10.59 -8.27 -19.76
N TRP A 243 10.77 -8.88 -18.59
CA TRP A 243 10.37 -10.27 -18.37
C TRP A 243 8.97 -10.34 -17.77
N LEU A 244 8.17 -11.32 -18.22
CA LEU A 244 6.87 -11.66 -17.67
C LEU A 244 6.96 -13.05 -17.01
N PRO A 245 7.06 -13.14 -15.68
CA PRO A 245 7.15 -14.44 -15.01
C PRO A 245 5.78 -15.12 -15.03
N LEU A 246 5.75 -16.40 -15.45
CA LEU A 246 4.57 -17.25 -15.43
C LEU A 246 4.72 -18.31 -14.35
N ASP A 247 3.75 -18.36 -13.43
CA ASP A 247 3.68 -19.44 -12.45
C ASP A 247 3.06 -20.69 -13.11
N THR A 248 3.89 -21.71 -13.32
CA THR A 248 3.44 -23.00 -13.86
C THR A 248 2.43 -23.72 -12.95
N GLY A 249 2.24 -23.28 -11.69
CA GLY A 249 1.17 -23.79 -10.82
C GLY A 249 -0.23 -23.28 -11.18
N TYR A 250 -0.35 -22.24 -12.02
CA TYR A 250 -1.64 -21.75 -12.48
C TYR A 250 -2.30 -22.65 -13.52
N PRO A 251 -3.65 -22.64 -13.59
CA PRO A 251 -4.37 -23.33 -14.66
C PRO A 251 -4.08 -22.68 -16.02
N ASP A 252 -4.18 -23.49 -17.08
CA ASP A 252 -3.81 -23.09 -18.44
C ASP A 252 -4.61 -21.89 -18.95
N ASP A 253 -5.90 -21.78 -18.60
CA ASP A 253 -6.74 -20.63 -18.97
C ASP A 253 -6.19 -19.31 -18.43
N ARG A 254 -5.65 -19.31 -17.20
CA ARG A 254 -5.04 -18.11 -16.60
C ARG A 254 -3.73 -17.76 -17.30
N LEU A 255 -2.91 -18.75 -17.63
CA LEU A 255 -1.67 -18.53 -18.36
C LEU A 255 -1.92 -18.01 -19.78
N ARG A 256 -2.95 -18.54 -20.45
CA ARG A 256 -3.40 -18.07 -21.76
C ARG A 256 -3.85 -16.62 -21.71
N MET A 257 -4.72 -16.27 -20.77
CA MET A 257 -5.19 -14.89 -20.58
C MET A 257 -4.02 -13.92 -20.37
N MET A 258 -3.06 -14.26 -19.51
CA MET A 258 -1.87 -13.42 -19.29
C MET A 258 -1.04 -13.22 -20.57
N LEU A 259 -0.92 -14.26 -21.40
CA LEU A 259 -0.17 -14.21 -22.66
C LEU A 259 -0.92 -13.44 -23.76
N GLU A 260 -2.25 -13.54 -23.81
CA GLU A 260 -3.12 -12.79 -24.73
C GLU A 260 -3.11 -11.29 -24.43
N ASP A 261 -3.11 -10.91 -23.15
CA ASP A 261 -3.06 -9.52 -22.69
C ASP A 261 -1.67 -8.89 -22.92
N ALA A 262 -0.61 -9.61 -22.51
CA ALA A 262 0.75 -9.07 -22.55
C ALA A 262 1.42 -9.17 -23.93
N ARG A 263 0.95 -10.07 -24.80
CA ARG A 263 1.47 -10.34 -26.15
C ARG A 263 3.00 -10.35 -26.21
N PRO A 264 3.67 -11.20 -25.41
CA PRO A 264 5.13 -11.22 -25.40
C PRO A 264 5.67 -11.69 -26.75
N SER A 265 6.79 -11.10 -27.17
CA SER A 265 7.47 -11.47 -28.43
C SER A 265 8.03 -12.90 -28.39
N LEU A 266 8.18 -13.48 -27.19
CA LEU A 266 8.84 -14.76 -26.99
C LEU A 266 8.46 -15.40 -25.64
N LEU A 267 8.53 -16.72 -25.55
CA LEU A 267 8.36 -17.49 -24.30
C LEU A 267 9.56 -18.40 -24.03
N ILE A 268 10.23 -18.22 -22.89
CA ILE A 268 11.26 -19.14 -22.41
C ILE A 268 10.62 -20.17 -21.47
N ALA A 269 10.68 -21.44 -21.82
CA ALA A 269 10.14 -22.54 -21.01
C ALA A 269 11.02 -23.80 -21.08
N THR A 270 10.83 -24.72 -20.15
CA THR A 270 11.41 -26.07 -20.24
C THR A 270 10.61 -26.94 -21.20
N GLU A 271 11.24 -27.99 -21.74
CA GLU A 271 10.65 -28.85 -22.78
C GLU A 271 9.33 -29.50 -22.33
N ASP A 272 9.27 -29.92 -21.07
CA ASP A 272 8.09 -30.52 -20.44
C ASP A 272 6.92 -29.53 -20.27
N GLN A 273 7.19 -28.23 -20.24
CA GLN A 273 6.15 -27.19 -20.11
C GLN A 273 5.67 -26.68 -21.47
N LEU A 274 6.38 -26.93 -22.57
CA LEU A 274 6.03 -26.40 -23.89
C LEU A 274 4.65 -26.85 -24.38
N ALA A 275 4.25 -28.08 -24.05
CA ALA A 275 2.94 -28.62 -24.45
C ALA A 275 1.76 -27.78 -23.93
N ARG A 276 1.93 -27.04 -22.82
CA ARG A 276 0.88 -26.20 -22.24
C ARG A 276 0.65 -24.89 -23.01
N PHE A 277 1.59 -24.54 -23.89
CA PHE A 277 1.59 -23.27 -24.63
C PHE A 277 1.46 -23.48 -26.16
N SER A 278 1.20 -24.71 -26.62
CA SER A 278 1.13 -25.03 -28.06
C SER A 278 0.03 -24.29 -28.81
N ASP A 279 -1.04 -23.94 -28.11
CA ASP A 279 -2.26 -23.41 -28.70
C ASP A 279 -2.28 -21.87 -28.72
N ILE A 280 -1.16 -21.22 -28.35
CA ILE A 280 -1.06 -19.77 -28.23
C ILE A 280 -0.50 -19.19 -29.54
N PRO A 281 -1.32 -18.47 -30.34
CA PRO A 281 -0.90 -17.99 -31.65
C PRO A 281 0.20 -16.92 -31.56
N GLY A 282 1.19 -16.99 -32.46
CA GLY A 282 2.23 -15.97 -32.59
C GLY A 282 3.36 -16.03 -31.56
N LEU A 283 3.30 -16.96 -30.61
CA LEU A 283 4.35 -17.19 -29.62
C LEU A 283 5.39 -18.17 -30.19
N GLU A 284 6.43 -17.65 -30.84
CA GLU A 284 7.57 -18.49 -31.22
C GLU A 284 8.31 -18.96 -29.97
N SER A 285 8.36 -20.28 -29.75
CA SER A 285 9.15 -20.85 -28.66
C SER A 285 10.64 -20.89 -29.04
N PRO A 286 11.55 -20.27 -28.27
CA PRO A 286 12.93 -20.68 -28.27
C PRO A 286 13.01 -22.02 -27.59
N ALA A 287 13.29 -23.01 -28.41
CA ALA A 287 13.84 -24.31 -28.05
C ALA A 287 14.55 -24.30 -26.69
N THR A 288 13.99 -25.08 -25.76
CA THR A 288 14.62 -26.02 -24.82
C THR A 288 16.04 -25.67 -24.35
N SER A 289 16.33 -25.86 -23.07
CA SER A 289 17.69 -25.74 -22.48
C SER A 289 18.79 -26.44 -23.32
N SER A 290 18.43 -27.45 -24.12
CA SER A 290 19.26 -28.13 -25.10
C SER A 290 19.73 -27.27 -26.29
N ARG A 291 19.25 -26.04 -26.51
CA ARG A 291 19.66 -25.17 -27.63
C ARG A 291 20.62 -24.02 -27.31
N TRP A 292 21.10 -23.92 -26.07
CA TRP A 292 22.00 -22.88 -25.60
C TRP A 292 23.37 -22.85 -26.33
N PRO A 293 24.11 -21.72 -26.31
CA PRO A 293 25.36 -21.52 -27.05
C PRO A 293 26.41 -22.63 -26.81
N PRO A 294 27.32 -22.92 -27.77
CA PRO A 294 28.26 -24.04 -27.70
C PRO A 294 29.16 -24.09 -26.45
N GLY A 295 29.44 -22.95 -25.82
CA GLY A 295 30.18 -22.85 -24.53
C GLY A 295 29.41 -23.45 -23.34
N MET A 296 28.09 -23.47 -23.42
CA MET A 296 27.20 -24.14 -22.46
C MET A 296 26.99 -25.63 -22.77
N ARG A 297 27.42 -26.15 -23.93
CA ARG A 297 27.19 -27.56 -24.32
C ARG A 297 28.36 -28.50 -23.99
N ARG A 298 29.60 -28.01 -23.95
CA ARG A 298 30.81 -28.86 -23.97
C ARG A 298 31.31 -29.42 -22.62
N ARG A 299 30.68 -29.09 -21.48
CA ARG A 299 31.02 -29.64 -20.14
C ARG A 299 29.93 -30.53 -19.52
N TRP A 300 29.10 -31.15 -20.35
CA TRP A 300 28.05 -32.09 -19.92
C TRP A 300 28.38 -33.50 -20.45
N ARG A 301 28.59 -34.47 -19.55
CA ARG A 301 28.69 -35.91 -19.90
C ARG A 301 28.01 -36.80 -18.86
N CYS A 302 27.15 -37.69 -19.35
CA CYS A 302 26.90 -39.09 -18.93
C CYS A 302 26.03 -39.71 -20.05
N GLN A 303 26.19 -40.91 -20.61
CA GLN A 303 27.19 -42.01 -20.58
C GLN A 303 27.06 -42.75 -21.93
N ASN A 304 28.21 -43.11 -22.53
CA ASN A 304 28.49 -44.35 -23.29
C ASN A 304 29.65 -44.11 -24.26
N GLN A 305 30.87 -44.20 -23.73
CA GLN A 305 32.03 -44.86 -24.35
C GLN A 305 33.23 -44.78 -23.38
N THR A 306 33.70 -45.96 -22.99
CA THR A 306 34.87 -46.23 -22.12
C THR A 306 36.19 -46.13 -22.89
N ILE A 307 37.17 -45.36 -22.37
CA ILE A 307 38.64 -45.44 -22.64
C ILE A 307 39.38 -44.93 -21.35
N PRO A 308 40.55 -45.50 -20.94
CA PRO A 308 40.87 -45.92 -19.56
C PRO A 308 41.62 -44.87 -18.69
N PRO A 309 41.97 -45.16 -17.40
CA PRO A 309 42.40 -44.12 -16.46
C PRO A 309 43.91 -43.88 -16.54
N THR A 310 44.31 -42.62 -16.40
CA THR A 310 45.69 -42.26 -16.02
C THR A 310 45.72 -41.32 -14.82
N SER A 311 46.25 -41.89 -13.74
CA SER A 311 47.06 -41.31 -12.65
C SER A 311 46.50 -40.16 -11.79
N SER A 312 45.94 -40.57 -10.64
CA SER A 312 46.39 -40.25 -9.27
C SER A 312 46.87 -38.83 -8.92
N LEU A 313 46.08 -38.15 -8.09
CA LEU A 313 46.55 -37.29 -7.00
C LEU A 313 45.97 -37.85 -5.67
N PRO A 314 46.75 -37.92 -4.59
CA PRO A 314 46.39 -38.68 -3.38
C PRO A 314 45.29 -37.97 -2.56
N PRO A 315 44.54 -38.70 -1.73
CA PRO A 315 43.55 -38.09 -0.84
C PRO A 315 44.23 -37.27 0.27
N ALA A 316 43.59 -36.16 0.65
CA ALA A 316 43.95 -35.37 1.80
C ALA A 316 43.85 -36.21 3.10
N PRO A 317 44.79 -36.08 4.06
CA PRO A 317 44.77 -36.85 5.29
C PRO A 317 43.63 -36.39 6.23
N PRO A 318 43.05 -37.30 7.03
CA PRO A 318 42.09 -36.93 8.06
C PRO A 318 42.85 -36.51 9.32
N GLY A 319 42.56 -35.32 9.83
CA GLY A 319 43.02 -34.90 11.15
C GLY A 319 42.21 -33.69 11.60
N GLY A 320 41.60 -33.65 12.77
CA GLY A 320 41.51 -34.60 13.86
C GLY A 320 40.74 -33.89 14.98
N ARG A 321 39.90 -34.63 15.72
CA ARG A 321 39.36 -34.14 16.99
C ARG A 321 40.51 -33.91 17.96
N LYS A 322 40.56 -32.73 18.59
CA LYS A 322 41.11 -32.54 19.94
C LYS A 322 40.41 -31.35 20.62
N GLY A 323 40.06 -31.55 21.89
CA GLY A 323 39.84 -30.51 22.91
C GLY A 323 38.41 -30.04 23.02
#